data_AF-H8GCT0-F1
#
_entry.id   AF-H8GCT0-F1
#
_cell.length_a   1.000
_cell.length_b   1.000
_cell.length_c   1.000
_cell.angle_alpha   90.00
_cell.angle_beta   90.00
_cell.angle_gamma   90.00
#
_symmetry.space_group_name_H-M   'P 1'
#
loop_
_entity.id
_entity.type
_entity.pdbx_description
1 polymer ?
#
loop_
_entity_poly.entity_id
_entity_poly.type
_entity_poly.pdbx_seq_one_letter_code
_entity_poly.pdbx_strand_id
1 'polypeptide(L)'
;MNPWTRALPPTGTLRVGVGVIGLAYLVLGIAGFALVGSDMGYDPSRTVWLFGASGLLNIGHTGVGALGLAATHTESALRAFGWLSFFAFTGLFAYSILAVTLSPLGNLANVHVANACLYGVTAVLGLLISVVPTRGSAATGHAT
;
A
#
# COMPACT_ATOMS: atom_id res chain seq x y z
N MET A 1 -27.73 28.60 -1.79
CA MET A 1 -26.56 27.85 -2.31
C MET A 1 -26.47 26.56 -1.50
N ASN A 2 -26.65 25.39 -2.11
CA ASN A 2 -26.65 24.12 -1.39
C ASN A 2 -25.22 23.77 -0.94
N PRO A 3 -24.93 23.60 0.36
CA PRO A 3 -23.59 23.31 0.89
C PRO A 3 -23.08 21.89 0.57
N TRP A 4 -23.82 21.12 -0.24
CA TRP A 4 -23.61 19.69 -0.45
C TRP A 4 -23.05 19.33 -1.83
N THR A 5 -22.67 20.29 -2.67
CA THR A 5 -21.96 20.02 -3.92
C THR A 5 -20.48 19.72 -3.65
N ARG A 6 -20.18 18.68 -2.87
CA ARG A 6 -18.81 18.15 -2.81
C ARG A 6 -18.47 17.62 -4.21
N ALA A 7 -17.43 18.18 -4.81
CA ALA A 7 -16.87 17.67 -6.04
C ALA A 7 -16.32 16.26 -5.78
N LEU A 8 -17.11 15.22 -6.08
CA LEU A 8 -16.62 13.84 -6.03
C LEU A 8 -15.42 13.70 -6.97
N PRO A 9 -14.36 13.00 -6.53
CA PRO A 9 -13.16 12.85 -7.32
C PRO A 9 -13.44 12.06 -8.61
N PRO A 10 -12.82 12.43 -9.74
CA PRO A 10 -12.80 11.61 -10.93
C PRO A 10 -12.18 10.23 -10.64
N THR A 11 -12.68 9.16 -11.26
CA THR A 11 -12.07 7.82 -11.16
C THR A 11 -10.59 7.82 -11.58
N GLY A 12 -10.19 8.75 -12.46
CA GLY A 12 -8.79 8.98 -12.83
C GLY A 12 -7.89 9.36 -11.65
N THR A 13 -8.38 10.13 -10.68
CA THR A 13 -7.59 10.50 -9.49
C THR A 13 -7.29 9.28 -8.61
N LEU A 14 -8.28 8.38 -8.43
CA LEU A 14 -8.06 7.13 -7.70
C LEU A 14 -7.05 6.22 -8.42
N ARG A 15 -7.10 6.15 -9.75
CA ARG A 15 -6.13 5.38 -10.56
C ARG A 15 -4.71 5.91 -10.38
N VAL A 16 -4.52 7.22 -10.45
CA VAL A 16 -3.22 7.84 -10.21
C VAL A 16 -2.74 7.55 -8.79
N GLY A 17 -3.63 7.69 -7.79
CA GLY A 17 -3.28 7.38 -6.39
C GLY A 17 -2.82 5.93 -6.20
N VAL A 18 -3.58 4.96 -6.70
CA VAL A 18 -3.21 3.54 -6.64
C VAL A 18 -1.91 3.27 -7.42
N GLY A 19 -1.74 3.87 -8.60
CA GLY A 19 -0.53 3.74 -9.39
C GLY A 19 0.71 4.27 -8.67
N VAL A 20 0.61 5.42 -7.99
CA VAL A 20 1.71 5.98 -7.18
C VAL A 20 2.04 5.08 -6.00
N ILE A 21 1.03 4.57 -5.28
CA ILE A 21 1.25 3.62 -4.18
C ILE A 21 1.95 2.35 -4.71
N GLY A 22 1.42 1.76 -5.78
CA GLY A 22 2.00 0.58 -6.41
C GLY A 22 3.44 0.80 -6.84
N LEU A 23 3.72 1.91 -7.51
CA LEU A 23 5.08 2.26 -7.94
C LEU A 23 6.02 2.45 -6.75
N ALA A 24 5.59 3.13 -5.69
CA ALA A 24 6.42 3.36 -4.50
C ALA A 24 6.82 2.04 -3.82
N TYR A 25 5.87 1.12 -3.64
CA TYR A 25 6.15 -0.21 -3.08
C TYR A 25 7.02 -1.05 -4.01
N LEU A 26 6.80 -0.98 -5.33
CA LEU A 26 7.64 -1.70 -6.29
C LEU A 26 9.09 -1.21 -6.24
N VAL A 27 9.29 0.11 -6.23
CA VAL A 27 10.63 0.71 -6.11
C VAL A 27 11.28 0.30 -4.80
N LEU A 28 10.56 0.31 -3.68
CA LEU A 28 11.11 -0.09 -2.39
C LEU A 28 11.52 -1.57 -2.38
N GLY A 29 10.69 -2.46 -2.95
CA GLY A 29 10.99 -3.88 -3.05
C GLY A 29 12.19 -4.18 -3.95
N ILE A 30 12.24 -3.58 -5.13
CA ILE A 30 13.36 -3.75 -6.08
C ILE A 30 14.65 -3.16 -5.49
N ALA A 31 14.60 -1.96 -4.91
CA ALA A 31 15.76 -1.34 -4.27
C ALA A 31 16.25 -2.18 -3.08
N GLY A 32 15.34 -2.77 -2.31
CA GLY A 32 15.67 -3.71 -1.25
C GLY A 32 16.45 -4.92 -1.76
N PHE A 33 15.99 -5.55 -2.83
CA PHE A 33 16.75 -6.66 -3.44
C PHE A 33 18.11 -6.22 -3.98
N ALA A 34 18.17 -5.06 -4.64
CA ALA A 34 19.40 -4.57 -5.26
C ALA A 34 20.47 -4.13 -4.25
N LEU A 35 20.06 -3.55 -3.12
CA LEU A 35 20.98 -2.96 -2.14
C LEU A 35 21.27 -3.88 -0.95
N VAL A 36 20.31 -4.71 -0.56
CA VAL A 36 20.38 -5.52 0.67
C VAL A 36 20.38 -7.03 0.37
N GLY A 37 19.79 -7.44 -0.75
CA GLY A 37 19.70 -8.85 -1.16
C GLY A 37 18.40 -9.53 -0.71
N SER A 38 18.43 -10.87 -0.67
CA SER A 38 17.26 -11.73 -0.45
C SER A 38 17.20 -12.40 0.92
N ASP A 39 18.16 -12.11 1.79
CA ASP A 39 18.27 -12.75 3.10
C ASP A 39 17.09 -12.37 4.02
N MET A 40 16.61 -13.36 4.76
CA MET A 40 15.48 -13.24 5.68
C MET A 40 15.95 -12.92 7.11
N GLY A 41 15.02 -12.49 7.96
CA GLY A 41 15.26 -12.31 9.40
C GLY A 41 15.65 -10.88 9.81
N TYR A 42 15.82 -10.70 11.12
CA TYR A 42 16.23 -9.44 11.74
C TYR A 42 17.72 -9.17 11.51
N ASP A 43 18.04 -8.00 10.97
CA ASP A 43 19.39 -7.47 10.88
C ASP A 43 19.31 -5.93 10.77
N PRO A 44 19.62 -5.20 11.85
CA PRO A 44 19.40 -3.76 11.90
C PRO A 44 20.29 -2.96 10.93
N SER A 45 21.34 -3.57 10.37
CA SER A 45 22.19 -2.94 9.35
C SER A 45 21.51 -2.89 7.97
N ARG A 46 20.53 -3.76 7.73
CA ARG A 46 19.85 -3.92 6.45
C ARG A 46 18.74 -2.89 6.29
N THR A 47 19.07 -1.79 5.63
CA THR A 47 18.15 -0.68 5.42
C THR A 47 18.19 -0.17 3.99
N VAL A 48 17.05 0.30 3.51
CA VAL A 48 16.94 1.13 2.31
C VAL A 48 16.47 2.50 2.78
N TRP A 49 17.41 3.44 2.82
CA TRP A 49 17.22 4.78 3.37
C TRP A 49 16.80 4.74 4.85
N LEU A 50 15.53 4.96 5.17
CA LEU A 50 15.00 4.91 6.54
C LEU A 50 14.23 3.61 6.84
N PHE A 51 13.97 2.81 5.80
CA PHE A 51 13.18 1.59 5.91
C PHE A 51 14.07 0.41 6.23
N GLY A 52 13.67 -0.37 7.21
CA GLY A 52 14.24 -1.70 7.41
C GLY A 52 13.89 -2.59 6.22
N ALA A 53 14.85 -3.41 5.81
CA ALA A 53 14.77 -4.25 4.62
C ALA A 53 15.16 -5.69 4.97
N SER A 54 14.49 -6.64 4.31
CA SER A 54 14.77 -8.07 4.37
C SER A 54 14.17 -8.72 3.13
N GLY A 55 14.59 -9.93 2.78
CA GLY A 55 14.00 -10.69 1.68
C GLY A 55 12.48 -10.78 1.80
N LEU A 56 11.94 -10.94 3.02
CA LEU A 56 10.50 -11.06 3.25
C LEU A 56 9.78 -9.74 2.93
N LEU A 57 10.33 -8.61 3.40
CA LEU A 57 9.78 -7.30 3.09
C LEU A 57 9.90 -6.97 1.60
N ASN A 58 11.03 -7.29 0.98
CA ASN A 58 11.29 -7.01 -0.43
C ASN A 58 10.31 -7.78 -1.33
N ILE A 59 10.05 -9.05 -1.03
CA ILE A 59 9.00 -9.85 -1.70
C ILE A 59 7.63 -9.20 -1.51
N GLY A 60 7.27 -8.86 -0.27
CA GLY A 60 5.98 -8.24 0.04
C GLY A 60 5.76 -6.91 -0.67
N HIS A 61 6.74 -6.01 -0.62
CA HIS A 61 6.71 -4.70 -1.29
C HIS A 61 6.65 -4.86 -2.81
N THR A 62 7.42 -5.77 -3.39
CA THR A 62 7.37 -6.04 -4.84
C THR A 62 6.00 -6.59 -5.26
N GLY A 63 5.45 -7.54 -4.50
CA GLY A 63 4.14 -8.12 -4.77
C GLY A 63 3.01 -7.11 -4.67
N VAL A 64 2.97 -6.30 -3.60
CA VAL A 64 2.01 -5.20 -3.47
C VAL A 64 2.18 -4.19 -4.60
N GLY A 65 3.42 -3.85 -4.95
CA GLY A 65 3.71 -2.90 -6.01
C GLY A 65 3.17 -3.36 -7.36
N ALA A 66 3.43 -4.60 -7.73
CA ALA A 66 2.91 -5.21 -8.95
C ALA A 66 1.37 -5.27 -8.96
N LEU A 67 0.76 -5.69 -7.85
CA LEU A 67 -0.71 -5.72 -7.70
C LEU A 67 -1.33 -4.32 -7.80
N GLY A 68 -0.68 -3.31 -7.21
CA GLY A 68 -1.14 -1.92 -7.26
C GLY A 68 -1.13 -1.39 -8.69
N LEU A 69 -0.04 -1.61 -9.43
CA LEU A 69 0.03 -1.22 -10.85
C LEU A 69 -1.03 -1.94 -11.69
N ALA A 70 -1.19 -3.25 -11.50
CA ALA A 70 -2.22 -4.03 -12.19
C ALA A 70 -3.65 -3.57 -11.85
N ALA A 71 -3.89 -3.16 -10.60
CA ALA A 71 -5.20 -2.67 -10.17
C ALA A 71 -5.62 -1.35 -10.85
N THR A 72 -4.70 -0.62 -11.49
CA THR A 72 -5.03 0.63 -12.18
C THR A 72 -5.85 0.45 -13.45
N HIS A 73 -6.07 -0.79 -13.93
CA HIS A 73 -6.76 -1.07 -15.20
C HIS A 73 -8.29 -1.02 -15.11
N THR A 74 -8.89 -1.44 -13.99
CA THR A 74 -10.36 -1.48 -13.83
C THR A 74 -10.79 -0.88 -12.50
N GLU A 75 -12.01 -0.35 -12.44
CA GLU A 75 -12.52 0.24 -11.20
C GLU A 75 -12.75 -0.81 -10.10
N SER A 76 -13.24 -2.00 -10.46
CA SER A 76 -13.38 -3.12 -9.53
C SER A 76 -12.04 -3.52 -8.91
N ALA A 77 -10.96 -3.55 -9.71
CA ALA A 77 -9.63 -3.86 -9.22
C ALA A 77 -9.08 -2.76 -8.30
N LEU A 78 -9.35 -1.47 -8.55
CA LEU A 78 -9.00 -0.39 -7.62
C LEU A 78 -9.63 -0.60 -6.25
N ARG A 79 -10.93 -0.94 -6.21
CA ARG A 79 -11.65 -1.17 -4.95
C ARG A 79 -11.17 -2.42 -4.22
N ALA A 80 -10.93 -3.50 -4.97
CA ALA A 80 -10.35 -4.73 -4.41
C ALA A 80 -8.96 -4.46 -3.82
N PHE A 81 -8.10 -3.72 -4.54
CA PHE A 81 -6.79 -3.33 -4.05
C PHE A 81 -6.87 -2.42 -2.82
N GLY A 82 -7.82 -1.50 -2.76
CA GLY A 82 -8.06 -0.67 -1.58
C GLY A 82 -8.39 -1.50 -0.34
N TRP A 83 -9.30 -2.47 -0.46
CA TRP A 83 -9.68 -3.34 0.66
C TRP A 83 -8.55 -4.25 1.08
N LEU A 84 -7.87 -4.86 0.11
CA LEU A 84 -6.69 -5.68 0.35
C LEU A 84 -5.62 -4.86 1.08
N SER A 85 -5.35 -3.65 0.62
CA SER A 85 -4.36 -2.75 1.23
C SER A 85 -4.76 -2.38 2.66
N PHE A 86 -6.03 -2.03 2.90
CA PHE A 86 -6.50 -1.70 4.24
C PHE A 86 -6.23 -2.83 5.24
N PHE A 87 -6.70 -4.06 4.94
CA PHE A 87 -6.54 -5.17 5.87
C PHE A 87 -5.08 -5.63 6.00
N ALA A 88 -4.37 -5.78 4.88
CA ALA A 88 -2.98 -6.22 4.89
C ALA A 88 -2.07 -5.24 5.62
N PHE A 89 -2.19 -3.93 5.32
CA PHE A 89 -1.34 -2.92 5.95
C PHE A 89 -1.75 -2.58 7.38
N THR A 90 -3.02 -2.74 7.76
CA THR A 90 -3.41 -2.66 9.18
C THR A 90 -2.75 -3.77 10.00
N GLY A 91 -2.75 -5.01 9.48
CA GLY A 91 -2.04 -6.13 10.09
C GLY A 91 -0.53 -5.90 10.19
N LEU A 92 0.10 -5.45 9.10
CA LEU A 92 1.53 -5.12 9.07
C LEU A 92 1.88 -3.94 9.99
N PHE A 93 1.00 -2.95 10.12
CA PHE A 93 1.18 -1.83 11.04
C PHE A 93 1.15 -2.31 12.50
N ALA A 94 0.15 -3.10 12.87
CA ALA A 94 0.06 -3.69 14.21
C ALA A 94 1.29 -4.57 14.51
N TYR A 95 1.67 -5.44 13.57
CA TYR A 95 2.90 -6.22 13.65
C TYR A 95 4.13 -5.33 13.86
N SER A 96 4.26 -4.24 13.11
CA SER A 96 5.43 -3.36 13.17
C SER A 96 5.52 -2.60 14.48
N ILE A 97 4.40 -2.18 15.06
CA ILE A 97 4.38 -1.60 16.41
C ILE A 97 4.92 -2.62 17.41
N LEU A 98 4.42 -3.85 17.41
CA LEU A 98 4.86 -4.90 18.33
C LEU A 98 6.34 -5.24 18.12
N ALA A 99 6.78 -5.40 16.87
CA ALA A 99 8.15 -5.71 16.51
C ALA A 99 9.15 -4.62 16.94
N VAL A 100 8.77 -3.34 16.81
CA VAL A 100 9.65 -2.21 17.17
C VAL A 100 9.64 -1.93 18.67
N THR A 101 8.54 -2.17 19.37
CA THR A 101 8.39 -1.78 20.79
C THR A 101 8.72 -2.88 21.80
N LEU A 102 8.50 -4.16 21.46
CA LEU A 102 8.59 -5.24 22.45
C LEU A 102 9.97 -5.91 22.51
N SER A 103 10.51 -6.37 21.38
CA SER A 103 11.80 -7.06 21.35
C SER A 103 12.33 -7.25 19.94
N PRO A 104 13.67 -7.15 19.73
CA PRO A 104 14.31 -7.51 18.47
C PRO A 104 13.99 -8.94 17.99
N LEU A 105 13.77 -9.89 18.91
CA LEU A 105 13.44 -11.28 18.57
C LEU A 105 12.05 -11.40 17.92
N GLY A 106 11.13 -10.47 18.20
CA GLY A 106 9.82 -10.41 17.52
C GLY A 106 9.89 -9.76 16.13
N ASN A 107 11.02 -9.13 15.79
CA ASN A 107 11.21 -8.40 14.54
C ASN A 107 11.70 -9.30 13.39
N LEU A 108 10.97 -10.39 13.15
CA LEU A 108 11.26 -11.40 12.13
C LEU A 108 11.46 -10.83 10.71
N ALA A 109 10.81 -9.72 10.39
CA ALA A 109 10.86 -9.11 9.06
C ALA A 109 11.85 -7.94 8.95
N ASN A 110 12.54 -7.57 10.03
CA ASN A 110 13.42 -6.40 10.07
C ASN A 110 12.68 -5.07 9.79
N VAL A 111 11.50 -4.88 10.37
CA VAL A 111 10.73 -3.63 10.25
C VAL A 111 11.27 -2.55 11.19
N HIS A 112 11.32 -1.32 10.69
CA HIS A 112 11.69 -0.13 11.45
C HIS A 112 10.47 0.78 11.66
N VAL A 113 10.62 1.84 12.47
CA VAL A 113 9.57 2.86 12.69
C VAL A 113 9.05 3.43 11.37
N ALA A 114 9.94 3.70 10.41
CA ALA A 114 9.55 4.20 9.09
C ALA A 114 8.61 3.23 8.35
N ASN A 115 8.85 1.92 8.44
CA ASN A 115 7.97 0.90 7.87
C ASN A 115 6.59 0.95 8.54
N ALA A 116 6.53 1.05 9.87
CA ALA A 116 5.27 1.17 10.59
C ALA A 116 4.47 2.40 10.10
N CYS A 117 5.10 3.57 10.03
CA CYS A 117 4.45 4.78 9.52
C CYS A 117 3.92 4.60 8.09
N LEU A 118 4.73 4.02 7.19
CA LEU A 118 4.33 3.74 5.81
C LEU A 118 3.12 2.79 5.75
N TYR A 119 3.09 1.75 6.58
CA TYR A 119 1.97 0.82 6.63
C TYR A 119 0.71 1.46 7.19
N GLY A 120 0.81 2.27 8.24
CA GLY A 120 -0.31 3.02 8.78
C GLY A 120 -0.92 3.97 7.73
N VAL A 121 -0.09 4.74 7.04
CA VAL A 121 -0.54 5.65 5.96
C VAL A 121 -1.20 4.86 4.82
N THR A 122 -0.57 3.76 4.40
CA THR A 122 -1.09 2.95 3.28
C THR A 122 -2.41 2.26 3.64
N ALA A 123 -2.59 1.84 4.90
CA ALA A 123 -3.86 1.30 5.37
C ALA A 123 -4.97 2.35 5.26
N VAL A 124 -4.72 3.58 5.73
CA VAL A 124 -5.70 4.68 5.62
C VAL A 124 -6.01 5.02 4.17
N LEU A 125 -4.99 5.11 3.30
CA LEU A 125 -5.18 5.36 1.88
C LEU A 125 -5.99 4.23 1.21
N GLY A 126 -5.69 2.98 1.54
CA GLY A 126 -6.45 1.82 1.07
C GLY A 126 -7.93 1.90 1.44
N LEU A 127 -8.22 2.27 2.70
CA LEU A 127 -9.60 2.46 3.15
C LEU A 127 -10.29 3.58 2.37
N LEU A 128 -9.63 4.72 2.18
CA LEU A 128 -10.17 5.84 1.40
C LEU A 128 -10.43 5.44 -0.06
N ILE A 129 -9.50 4.72 -0.69
CA ILE A 129 -9.65 4.17 -2.04
C ILE A 129 -10.85 3.20 -2.11
N SER A 130 -11.15 2.46 -1.05
CA SER A 130 -12.31 1.56 -1.02
C SER A 130 -13.65 2.27 -0.88
N VAL A 131 -13.73 3.30 -0.03
CA VAL A 131 -15.03 3.87 0.38
C VAL A 131 -15.41 5.17 -0.32
N VAL A 132 -14.45 5.92 -0.88
CA VAL A 132 -14.75 7.22 -1.51
C VAL A 132 -15.55 7.03 -2.80
N PRO A 133 -16.76 7.61 -2.93
CA PRO A 133 -17.54 7.51 -4.16
C PRO A 133 -16.85 8.21 -5.34
N THR A 134 -16.90 7.61 -6.52
CA THR A 134 -16.31 8.12 -7.77
C THR A 134 -17.38 8.58 -8.75
N ARG A 135 -17.05 9.54 -9.60
CA ARG A 135 -17.89 9.92 -10.75
C ARG A 135 -17.47 9.11 -11.98
N GLY A 136 -18.27 8.11 -12.31
CA GLY A 136 -18.15 7.25 -13.50
C GLY A 136 -18.44 5.80 -13.10
N SER A 137 -19.31 5.02 -13.73
CA SER A 137 -20.00 5.17 -15.02
C SER A 137 -21.34 5.91 -14.92
N ALA A 138 -21.56 6.87 -15.84
CA ALA A 138 -22.93 7.14 -16.25
C ALA A 138 -23.54 5.79 -16.69
N ALA A 139 -24.65 5.40 -16.07
CA ALA A 139 -25.45 4.31 -16.58
C ALA A 139 -25.75 4.64 -18.06
N THR A 140 -25.19 3.87 -18.97
CA THR A 140 -25.78 3.72 -20.30
C THR A 140 -27.16 3.13 -20.06
N GLY A 141 -28.13 4.02 -19.85
CA GLY A 141 -29.53 3.68 -19.97
C GLY A 141 -29.73 3.19 -21.39
N HIS A 142 -29.77 1.87 -21.55
CA HIS A 142 -30.37 1.27 -22.73
C HIS A 142 -31.87 1.61 -22.68
N ALA A 143 -32.21 2.73 -23.31
CA ALA A 143 -33.52 2.92 -23.87
C ALA A 143 -33.57 2.11 -25.17
N THR A 144 -34.10 0.89 -25.09
CA THR A 144 -34.77 0.17 -26.19
C THR A 144 -35.73 -0.83 -25.59
#